data_AF-A0A090QMG4-F1
#
_entry.id   AF-A0A090QMG4-F1
#
_cell.length_a   1.000
_cell.length_b   1.000
_cell.length_c   1.000
_cell.angle_alpha   90.00
_cell.angle_beta   90.00
_cell.angle_gamma   90.00
#
_symmetry.space_group_name_H-M   'P 1'
#
loop_
_entity.id
_entity.type
_entity.pdbx_description
1 polymer ?
#
loop_
_entity_poly.entity_id
_entity_poly.type
_entity_poly.pdbx_seq_one_letter_code
_entity_poly.pdbx_strand_id
1 'polypeptide(L)'
;MAQSTAPFGLVFSHMFNPTVGNIVTMAAVVACVGSLLGWQFTNAQVSKAAADEGLFPKVFAKTNKAGAPIFGMLIMLAAELLLAMMTISPNLVNQFNALLNLAVFVNMVPYILSMTGLEVMLRKNKVTPAQYKLGATVGTLGVVYSIYGVYACGADAVFGGTILTLFGYIFYGFLAARDVTDEASNDKEVNA
;
A
#
# COMPACT_ATOMS: atom_id res chain seq x y z
N MET A 1 25.13 -22.86 -1.26
CA MET A 1 24.78 -22.01 -2.41
C MET A 1 23.79 -20.89 -2.01
N ALA A 2 23.92 -20.29 -0.82
CA ALA A 2 22.92 -19.38 -0.26
C ALA A 2 23.57 -18.32 0.65
N GLN A 3 24.59 -17.61 0.13
CA GLN A 3 25.29 -16.59 0.92
C GLN A 3 25.66 -15.35 0.10
N SER A 4 24.79 -14.95 -0.82
CA SER A 4 24.97 -13.65 -1.48
C SER A 4 23.69 -12.84 -1.55
N THR A 5 23.82 -11.63 -1.02
CA THR A 5 22.83 -10.56 -0.94
C THR A 5 22.51 -9.96 -2.33
N ALA A 6 23.23 -10.35 -3.39
CA ALA A 6 23.02 -9.88 -4.76
C ALA A 6 23.14 -11.05 -5.78
N PRO A 7 22.14 -11.95 -5.86
CA PRO A 7 22.17 -13.11 -6.75
C PRO A 7 22.28 -12.72 -8.23
N PHE A 8 21.63 -11.62 -8.65
CA PHE A 8 21.74 -11.11 -10.02
C PHE A 8 23.15 -10.57 -10.32
N GLY A 9 23.73 -9.76 -9.43
CA GLY A 9 25.10 -9.24 -9.60
C GLY A 9 26.14 -10.36 -9.71
N LEU A 10 26.01 -11.42 -8.90
CA LEU A 10 26.89 -12.58 -8.98
C LEU A 10 26.70 -13.41 -10.26
N VAL A 11 25.46 -13.68 -10.67
CA VAL A 11 25.18 -14.45 -11.89
C VAL A 11 25.71 -13.72 -13.12
N PHE A 12 25.50 -12.41 -13.23
CA PHE A 12 26.02 -11.62 -14.35
C PHE A 12 27.54 -11.42 -14.29
N SER A 13 28.13 -11.34 -13.09
CA SER A 13 29.59 -11.36 -12.93
C SER A 13 30.20 -12.69 -13.37
N HIS A 14 29.50 -13.80 -13.12
CA HIS A 14 29.97 -15.14 -13.46
C HIS A 14 29.75 -15.50 -14.94
N MET A 15 28.71 -14.95 -15.59
CA MET A 15 28.38 -15.20 -17.00
C MET A 15 29.11 -14.29 -17.99
N PHE A 16 29.43 -13.05 -17.62
CA PHE A 16 30.00 -12.08 -18.56
C PHE A 16 31.34 -11.49 -18.10
N ASN A 17 31.32 -10.64 -17.08
CA ASN A 17 32.52 -9.97 -16.54
C ASN A 17 32.14 -9.28 -15.21
N PRO A 18 33.03 -9.16 -14.20
CA PRO A 18 32.72 -8.48 -12.93
C PRO A 18 32.27 -7.03 -13.12
N THR A 19 32.77 -6.34 -14.15
CA THR A 19 32.34 -4.98 -14.50
C THR A 19 30.85 -4.91 -14.89
N VAL A 20 30.35 -5.91 -15.62
CA VAL A 20 28.93 -5.97 -16.04
C VAL A 20 28.04 -6.27 -14.84
N GLY A 21 28.47 -7.17 -13.95
CA GLY A 21 27.75 -7.44 -12.69
C GLY A 21 27.66 -6.22 -11.78
N ASN A 22 28.71 -5.39 -11.71
CA ASN A 22 28.68 -4.13 -10.97
C ASN A 22 27.71 -3.11 -11.58
N ILE A 23 27.65 -2.98 -12.91
CA ILE A 23 26.69 -2.09 -13.59
C ILE A 23 25.25 -2.53 -13.31
N VAL A 24 24.95 -3.83 -13.42
CA VAL A 24 23.61 -4.37 -13.14
C VAL A 24 23.24 -4.17 -11.67
N THR A 25 24.18 -4.34 -10.75
CA THR A 25 23.96 -4.11 -9.31
C THR A 25 23.68 -2.63 -9.04
N MET A 26 24.43 -1.71 -9.66
CA MET A 26 24.15 -0.27 -9.55
C MET A 26 22.77 0.09 -10.12
N ALA A 27 22.41 -0.45 -11.28
CA ALA A 27 21.09 -0.23 -11.87
C ALA A 27 19.96 -0.75 -10.95
N ALA A 28 20.14 -1.91 -10.32
CA ALA A 28 19.21 -2.45 -9.34
C ALA A 28 19.07 -1.54 -8.11
N VAL A 29 20.17 -1.00 -7.59
CA VAL A 29 20.13 -0.03 -6.47
C VAL A 29 19.36 1.23 -6.87
N VAL A 30 19.64 1.79 -8.05
CA VAL A 30 18.92 2.98 -8.55
C VAL A 30 17.42 2.68 -8.71
N ALA A 31 17.05 1.51 -9.23
CA ALA A 31 15.67 1.08 -9.36
C ALA A 31 14.98 0.92 -7.99
N CYS A 32 15.66 0.35 -6.99
CA CYS A 32 15.14 0.23 -5.62
C CYS A 32 14.93 1.61 -4.97
N VAL A 33 15.88 2.53 -5.09
CA VAL A 33 15.75 3.90 -4.57
C VAL A 33 14.60 4.63 -5.26
N GLY A 34 14.49 4.50 -6.58
CA GLY A 34 13.38 5.07 -7.35
C GLY A 34 12.02 4.53 -6.92
N SER A 35 11.91 3.21 -6.72
CA SER A 35 10.69 2.56 -6.23
C SER A 35 10.32 3.06 -4.83
N LEU A 36 11.29 3.16 -3.92
CA LEU A 36 11.07 3.67 -2.57
C LEU A 36 10.49 5.09 -2.60
N LEU A 37 11.12 6.01 -3.35
CA LEU A 37 10.62 7.38 -3.50
C LEU A 37 9.21 7.43 -4.10
N GLY A 38 8.93 6.58 -5.10
CA GLY A 38 7.59 6.48 -5.71
C GLY A 38 6.52 6.04 -4.71
N TRP A 39 6.82 5.05 -3.86
CA TRP A 39 5.92 4.60 -2.79
C TRP A 39 5.73 5.66 -1.71
N GLN A 40 6.78 6.41 -1.34
CA GLN A 40 6.66 7.50 -0.38
C GLN A 40 5.67 8.58 -0.84
N PHE A 41 5.77 9.01 -2.10
CA PHE A 41 4.82 9.97 -2.65
C PHE A 41 3.40 9.41 -2.72
N THR A 42 3.25 8.14 -3.10
CA THR A 42 1.94 7.49 -3.18
C THR A 42 1.26 7.46 -1.80
N ASN A 43 1.96 7.00 -0.76
CA ASN A 43 1.43 6.95 0.60
C ASN A 43 1.09 8.36 1.13
N ALA A 44 1.92 9.35 0.83
CA ALA A 44 1.67 10.75 1.18
C ALA A 44 0.38 11.27 0.53
N GLN A 45 0.17 10.99 -0.76
CA GLN A 45 -1.01 11.42 -1.50
C GLN A 45 -2.29 10.70 -1.02
N VAL A 46 -2.20 9.40 -0.72
CA VAL A 46 -3.32 8.63 -0.16
C VAL A 46 -3.71 9.18 1.22
N SER A 47 -2.72 9.45 2.08
CA SER A 47 -2.97 10.02 3.41
C SER A 47 -3.55 11.44 3.33
N LYS A 48 -3.11 12.24 2.35
CA LYS A 48 -3.67 13.56 2.08
C LYS A 48 -5.13 13.45 1.60
N ALA A 49 -5.41 12.60 0.61
CA ALA A 49 -6.77 12.39 0.12
C ALA A 49 -7.71 11.94 1.24
N ALA A 50 -7.25 11.00 2.09
CA ALA A 50 -8.01 10.57 3.26
C ALA A 50 -8.22 11.70 4.29
N ALA A 51 -7.23 12.60 4.47
CA ALA A 51 -7.38 13.74 5.37
C ALA A 51 -8.30 14.85 4.80
N ASP A 52 -8.29 15.04 3.48
CA ASP A 52 -9.19 15.95 2.77
C ASP A 52 -10.65 15.46 2.85
N GLU A 53 -10.86 14.13 2.87
CA GLU A 53 -12.16 13.48 3.10
C GLU A 53 -12.56 13.40 4.59
N GLY A 54 -11.77 13.96 5.52
CA GLY A 54 -12.07 13.94 6.96
C GLY A 54 -11.73 12.63 7.68
N LEU A 55 -11.27 11.61 6.94
CA LEU A 55 -10.89 10.29 7.45
C LEU A 55 -9.53 10.25 8.16
N PHE A 56 -8.75 11.33 8.12
CA PHE A 56 -7.47 11.43 8.83
C PHE A 56 -7.34 12.76 9.59
N PRO A 57 -6.49 12.84 10.64
CA PRO A 57 -6.24 14.09 11.35
C PRO A 57 -5.80 15.21 10.40
N LYS A 58 -6.32 16.42 10.60
CA LYS A 58 -6.05 17.62 9.75
C LYS A 58 -4.55 17.95 9.59
N VAL A 59 -3.70 17.39 10.44
CA VAL A 59 -2.22 17.48 10.33
C VAL A 59 -1.71 16.85 9.03
N PHE A 60 -2.37 15.81 8.51
CA PHE A 60 -2.03 15.16 7.23
C PHE A 60 -2.57 15.92 6.00
N ALA A 61 -3.62 16.72 6.16
CA ALA A 61 -4.14 17.61 5.10
C ALA A 61 -3.27 18.87 4.90
N LYS A 62 -2.40 19.20 5.87
CA LYS A 62 -1.55 20.39 5.81
C LYS A 62 -0.46 20.20 4.75
N THR A 63 -0.64 20.86 3.61
CA THR A 63 0.30 20.82 2.49
C THR A 63 1.19 22.06 2.44
N ASN A 64 2.38 21.93 1.84
CA ASN A 64 3.24 23.06 1.50
C ASN A 64 2.76 23.74 0.20
N LYS A 65 3.38 24.85 -0.20
CA LYS A 65 3.10 25.61 -1.44
C LYS A 65 3.11 24.75 -2.73
N ALA A 66 3.79 23.60 -2.71
CA ALA A 66 3.84 22.65 -3.82
C ALA A 66 2.78 21.51 -3.70
N GLY A 67 1.83 21.60 -2.77
CA GLY A 67 0.77 20.61 -2.58
C GLY A 67 1.20 19.31 -1.86
N ALA A 68 2.45 19.21 -1.40
CA ALA A 68 2.98 18.03 -0.72
C ALA A 68 2.75 18.05 0.81
N PRO A 69 2.28 16.96 1.43
CA PRO A 69 2.05 16.86 2.88
C PRO A 69 3.34 16.51 3.63
N ILE A 70 4.21 17.51 3.84
CA ILE A 70 5.57 17.33 4.40
C ILE A 70 5.56 16.72 5.81
N PHE A 71 4.62 17.12 6.67
CA PHE A 71 4.52 16.57 8.02
C PHE A 71 4.19 15.08 8.03
N GLY A 72 3.30 14.63 7.14
CA GLY A 72 2.97 13.21 7.00
C GLY A 72 4.16 12.38 6.53
N MET A 73 4.92 12.90 5.55
CA MET A 73 6.14 12.25 5.06
C MET A 73 7.22 12.12 6.13
N LEU A 74 7.43 13.15 6.97
CA LEU A 74 8.41 13.10 8.05
C LEU A 74 8.04 12.08 9.15
N ILE A 75 6.76 11.97 9.48
CA ILE A 75 6.28 10.99 10.47
C ILE A 75 6.47 9.57 9.93
N MET A 76 6.12 9.32 8.67
CA MET A 76 6.34 8.01 8.04
C MET A 76 7.83 7.67 7.98
N LEU A 77 8.69 8.61 7.58
CA LEU A 77 10.13 8.41 7.56
C LEU A 77 10.67 8.06 8.96
N ALA A 78 10.21 8.76 10.00
CA ALA A 78 10.63 8.47 11.37
C ALA A 78 10.19 7.06 11.82
N ALA A 79 8.97 6.65 11.47
CA ALA A 79 8.48 5.31 11.76
C ALA A 79 9.27 4.22 11.00
N GLU A 80 9.59 4.46 9.73
CA GLU A 80 10.41 3.55 8.92
C GLU A 80 11.83 3.40 9.47
N LEU A 81 12.47 4.49 9.87
CA LEU A 81 13.80 4.43 10.49
C LEU A 81 13.77 3.67 11.82
N LEU A 82 12.72 3.85 12.62
CA LEU A 82 12.54 3.13 13.87
C LEU A 82 12.35 1.63 13.61
N LEU A 83 11.50 1.25 12.65
CA LEU A 83 11.33 -0.15 12.24
C LEU A 83 12.62 -0.75 11.67
N ALA A 84 13.36 0.01 10.87
CA ALA A 84 14.65 -0.41 10.33
C ALA A 84 15.65 -0.71 11.47
N MET A 85 15.70 0.12 12.51
CA MET A 85 16.52 -0.11 13.70
C MET A 85 16.09 -1.34 14.50
N MET A 86 14.78 -1.59 14.62
CA MET A 86 14.25 -2.78 15.31
C MET A 86 14.53 -4.09 14.58
N THR A 87 14.79 -4.03 13.26
CA THR A 87 14.96 -5.21 12.40
C THR A 87 16.42 -5.69 12.32
N ILE A 88 17.37 -5.09 13.07
CA ILE A 88 18.82 -5.39 13.03
C ILE A 88 19.21 -6.77 13.68
N SER A 89 18.24 -7.61 14.04
CA SER A 89 18.47 -8.85 14.82
C SER A 89 18.80 -10.09 13.94
N PRO A 90 19.52 -11.13 14.44
CA PRO A 90 20.00 -12.29 13.67
C PRO A 90 18.93 -13.18 12.98
N ASN A 91 17.64 -12.93 13.23
CA ASN A 91 16.49 -13.54 12.54
C ASN A 91 16.04 -12.76 11.29
N LEU A 92 16.91 -11.88 10.75
CA LEU A 92 16.59 -10.91 9.70
C LEU A 92 15.85 -11.49 8.49
N VAL A 93 16.28 -12.65 7.98
CA VAL A 93 15.65 -13.25 6.79
C VAL A 93 14.22 -13.71 7.08
N ASN A 94 13.99 -14.34 8.24
CA ASN A 94 12.65 -14.80 8.61
C ASN A 94 11.73 -13.62 8.94
N GLN A 95 12.23 -12.61 9.64
CA GLN A 95 11.47 -11.39 9.93
C GLN A 95 11.16 -10.60 8.66
N PHE A 96 12.13 -10.46 7.75
CA PHE A 96 11.93 -9.81 6.46
C PHE A 96 10.88 -10.54 5.63
N ASN A 97 10.95 -11.86 5.52
CA ASN A 97 9.95 -12.65 4.78
C ASN A 97 8.56 -12.55 5.43
N ALA A 98 8.47 -12.54 6.76
CA ALA A 98 7.20 -12.35 7.45
C ALA A 98 6.60 -10.96 7.19
N LEU A 99 7.42 -9.91 7.27
CA LEU A 99 7.00 -8.53 6.96
C LEU A 99 6.60 -8.37 5.49
N LEU A 100 7.33 -9.00 4.57
CA LEU A 100 7.02 -9.02 3.14
C LEU A 100 5.64 -9.67 2.92
N ASN A 101 5.43 -10.88 3.42
CA ASN A 101 4.17 -11.59 3.27
C ASN A 101 3.00 -10.83 3.87
N LEU A 102 3.20 -10.21 5.05
CA LEU A 102 2.22 -9.34 5.67
C LEU A 102 1.92 -8.10 4.82
N ALA A 103 2.94 -7.42 4.29
CA ALA A 103 2.79 -6.26 3.43
C ALA A 103 2.03 -6.60 2.13
N VAL A 104 2.32 -7.76 1.53
CA VAL A 104 1.57 -8.25 0.36
C VAL A 104 0.10 -8.43 0.72
N PHE A 105 -0.21 -9.09 1.83
CA PHE A 105 -1.59 -9.27 2.27
C PHE A 105 -2.31 -7.93 2.46
N VAL A 106 -1.68 -6.98 3.17
CA VAL A 106 -2.27 -5.65 3.43
C VAL A 106 -2.52 -4.87 2.15
N ASN A 107 -1.69 -5.05 1.12
CA ASN A 107 -1.90 -4.45 -0.20
C ASN A 107 -2.98 -5.18 -1.03
N MET A 108 -3.18 -6.49 -0.83
CA MET A 108 -4.24 -7.23 -1.54
C MET A 108 -5.65 -6.82 -1.12
N VAL A 109 -5.86 -6.48 0.15
CA VAL A 109 -7.18 -6.03 0.66
C VAL A 109 -7.74 -4.82 -0.12
N PRO A 110 -7.04 -3.67 -0.22
CA PRO A 110 -7.52 -2.53 -0.99
C PRO A 110 -7.59 -2.82 -2.49
N TYR A 111 -6.79 -3.75 -3.02
CA TYR A 111 -6.91 -4.16 -4.42
C TYR A 111 -8.22 -4.90 -4.70
N ILE A 112 -8.62 -5.83 -3.83
CA ILE A 112 -9.90 -6.53 -3.95
C ILE A 112 -11.06 -5.52 -3.83
N LEU A 113 -11.00 -4.61 -2.86
CA LEU A 113 -12.02 -3.56 -2.69
C LEU A 113 -12.09 -2.62 -3.91
N SER A 114 -10.95 -2.25 -4.49
CA SER A 114 -10.91 -1.37 -5.67
C SER A 114 -11.46 -2.07 -6.92
N MET A 115 -11.11 -3.34 -7.14
CA MET A 115 -11.58 -4.12 -8.29
C MET A 115 -13.09 -4.42 -8.21
N THR A 116 -13.61 -4.70 -7.01
CA THR A 116 -15.06 -4.86 -6.79
C THR A 116 -15.80 -3.52 -6.90
N GLY A 117 -15.22 -2.44 -6.38
CA GLY A 117 -15.76 -1.08 -6.53
C GLY A 117 -15.80 -0.60 -7.99
N LEU A 118 -14.83 -1.02 -8.82
CA LEU A 118 -14.82 -0.72 -10.25
C LEU A 118 -16.08 -1.24 -10.94
N GLU A 119 -16.55 -2.46 -10.62
CA GLU A 119 -17.77 -3.01 -11.20
C GLU A 119 -19.00 -2.15 -10.84
N VAL A 120 -19.09 -1.68 -9.58
CA VAL A 120 -20.17 -0.80 -9.11
C VAL A 120 -20.11 0.57 -9.82
N MET A 121 -18.92 1.15 -9.94
CA MET A 121 -18.68 2.42 -10.66
C MET A 121 -19.05 2.33 -12.13
N LEU A 122 -18.69 1.24 -12.82
CA LEU A 122 -19.04 1.03 -14.22
C LEU A 122 -20.56 0.89 -14.41
N ARG A 123 -21.26 0.23 -13.47
CA ARG A 123 -22.73 0.18 -13.47
C ARG A 123 -23.35 1.57 -13.26
N LYS A 124 -22.81 2.37 -12.34
CA LYS A 124 -23.34 3.71 -12.00
C LYS A 124 -23.14 4.73 -13.14
N ASN A 125 -22.03 4.64 -13.87
CA ASN A 125 -21.68 5.57 -14.95
C ASN A 125 -22.29 5.22 -16.33
N LYS A 126 -23.18 4.21 -16.44
CA LYS A 126 -23.86 3.82 -17.68
C LYS A 126 -22.92 3.66 -18.90
N VAL A 127 -21.75 3.06 -18.69
CA VAL A 127 -20.73 2.87 -19.74
C VAL A 127 -21.19 1.90 -20.83
N THR A 128 -20.55 1.95 -22.00
CA THR A 128 -20.83 1.09 -23.15
C THR A 128 -20.73 -0.40 -22.76
N PRO A 129 -21.59 -1.29 -23.28
CA PRO A 129 -21.60 -2.71 -22.88
C PRO A 129 -20.25 -3.42 -23.05
N ALA A 130 -19.46 -3.03 -24.05
CA ALA A 130 -18.12 -3.55 -24.30
C ALA A 130 -17.11 -3.15 -23.19
N GLN A 131 -17.16 -1.90 -22.73
CA GLN A 131 -16.30 -1.40 -21.65
C GLN A 131 -16.69 -2.01 -20.30
N TYR A 132 -18.00 -2.20 -20.07
CA TYR A 132 -18.50 -2.91 -18.89
C TYR A 132 -17.99 -4.36 -18.85
N LYS A 133 -18.12 -5.09 -19.96
CA LYS A 133 -17.69 -6.50 -20.04
C LYS A 133 -16.18 -6.63 -19.88
N LEU A 134 -15.39 -5.73 -20.47
CA LEU A 134 -13.94 -5.69 -20.29
C LEU A 134 -13.59 -5.41 -18.83
N GLY A 135 -14.15 -4.35 -18.25
CA GLY A 135 -13.88 -3.95 -16.86
C GLY A 135 -14.27 -5.02 -15.84
N ALA A 136 -15.43 -5.65 -16.00
CA ALA A 136 -15.88 -6.75 -15.14
C ALA A 136 -15.00 -8.00 -15.30
N THR A 137 -14.60 -8.35 -16.53
CA THR A 137 -13.72 -9.52 -16.76
C THR A 137 -12.34 -9.29 -16.13
N VAL A 138 -11.75 -8.11 -16.36
CA VAL A 138 -10.44 -7.75 -15.79
C VAL A 138 -10.52 -7.62 -14.27
N GLY A 139 -11.59 -7.01 -13.73
CA GLY A 139 -11.83 -6.90 -12.29
C GLY A 139 -11.96 -8.27 -11.63
N THR A 140 -12.77 -9.16 -12.18
CA THR A 140 -12.93 -10.53 -11.69
C THR A 140 -11.61 -11.31 -11.72
N LEU A 141 -10.84 -11.22 -12.82
CA LEU A 141 -9.52 -11.85 -12.90
C LEU A 141 -8.54 -11.27 -11.86
N GLY A 142 -8.58 -9.96 -11.63
CA GLY A 142 -7.79 -9.29 -10.60
C GLY A 142 -8.13 -9.77 -9.19
N VAL A 143 -9.41 -10.00 -8.89
CA VAL A 143 -9.85 -10.56 -7.60
C VAL A 143 -9.35 -11.99 -7.44
N VAL A 144 -9.49 -12.84 -8.47
CA VAL A 144 -8.99 -14.24 -8.42
C VAL A 144 -7.48 -14.27 -8.20
N TYR A 145 -6.72 -13.42 -8.89
CA TYR A 145 -5.27 -13.30 -8.70
C TYR A 145 -4.91 -12.83 -7.28
N SER A 146 -5.65 -11.86 -6.74
CA SER A 146 -5.42 -11.35 -5.39
C SER A 146 -5.70 -12.43 -4.33
N ILE A 147 -6.74 -13.24 -4.52
CA ILE A 147 -7.04 -14.40 -3.64
C ILE A 147 -5.90 -15.42 -3.69
N TYR A 148 -5.36 -15.69 -4.88
CA TYR A 148 -4.20 -16.57 -5.02
C TYR A 148 -2.96 -16.00 -4.31
N GLY A 149 -2.72 -14.69 -4.40
CA GLY A 149 -1.65 -14.01 -3.67
C GLY A 149 -1.79 -14.15 -2.15
N VAL A 150 -3.00 -13.98 -1.62
CA VAL A 150 -3.31 -14.21 -0.20
C VAL A 150 -3.03 -15.65 0.22
N TYR A 151 -3.42 -16.63 -0.61
CA TYR A 151 -3.11 -18.03 -0.37
C TYR A 151 -1.59 -18.31 -0.34
N ALA A 152 -0.81 -17.65 -1.19
CA ALA A 152 0.63 -17.82 -1.27
C ALA A 152 1.42 -17.24 -0.07
N CYS A 153 0.85 -16.28 0.67
CA CYS A 153 1.52 -15.61 1.79
C CYS A 153 1.66 -16.49 3.06
N GLY A 154 0.90 -17.59 3.14
CA GLY A 154 0.91 -18.51 4.28
C GLY A 154 -0.01 -18.08 5.43
N ALA A 155 -0.35 -19.05 6.30
CA ALA A 155 -1.36 -18.88 7.35
C ALA A 155 -1.00 -17.78 8.37
N ASP A 156 0.27 -17.65 8.74
CA ASP A 156 0.72 -16.66 9.73
C ASP A 156 0.52 -15.22 9.23
N ALA A 157 0.82 -14.97 7.94
CA ALA A 157 0.63 -13.66 7.33
C ALA A 157 -0.85 -13.31 7.17
N VAL A 158 -1.69 -14.30 6.82
CA VAL A 158 -3.15 -14.12 6.73
C VAL A 158 -3.74 -13.81 8.10
N PHE A 159 -3.29 -14.48 9.15
CA PHE A 159 -3.78 -14.22 10.51
C PHE A 159 -3.40 -12.81 10.98
N GLY A 160 -2.13 -12.44 10.86
CA GLY A 160 -1.66 -11.09 11.21
C GLY A 160 -2.35 -10.00 10.37
N GLY A 161 -2.52 -10.24 9.08
CA GLY A 161 -3.20 -9.34 8.16
C GLY A 161 -4.70 -9.20 8.43
N THR A 162 -5.37 -10.27 8.86
CA THR A 162 -6.78 -10.25 9.24
C THR A 162 -6.98 -9.42 10.50
N ILE A 163 -6.13 -9.60 11.52
CA ILE A 163 -6.17 -8.78 12.74
C ILE A 163 -5.98 -7.30 12.39
N LEU A 164 -5.00 -6.99 11.55
CA LEU A 164 -4.73 -5.61 11.14
C LEU A 164 -5.90 -4.99 10.37
N THR A 165 -6.52 -5.76 9.46
CA THR A 165 -7.73 -5.33 8.73
C THR A 165 -8.89 -5.07 9.69
N LEU A 166 -9.10 -5.94 10.69
CA LEU A 166 -10.14 -5.75 11.71
C LEU A 166 -9.89 -4.50 12.56
N PHE A 167 -8.64 -4.25 12.97
CA PHE A 167 -8.27 -3.00 13.65
C PHE A 167 -8.56 -1.78 12.78
N GLY A 168 -8.22 -1.84 11.48
CA GLY A 168 -8.55 -0.79 10.52
C GLY A 168 -10.07 -0.56 10.41
N TYR A 169 -10.86 -1.62 10.39
CA TYR A 169 -12.32 -1.53 10.32
C TYR A 169 -12.94 -0.92 11.59
N ILE A 170 -12.42 -1.28 12.77
CA ILE A 170 -12.82 -0.68 14.05
C ILE A 170 -12.50 0.81 14.06
N PHE A 171 -11.29 1.18 13.63
CA PHE A 171 -10.88 2.58 13.56
C PHE A 171 -11.76 3.39 12.59
N TYR A 172 -12.08 2.81 11.42
CA TYR A 172 -13.05 3.38 10.49
C TYR A 172 -14.43 3.55 11.12
N GLY A 173 -14.92 2.57 11.89
CA GLY A 173 -16.20 2.66 12.59
C GLY A 173 -16.28 3.81 13.60
N PHE A 174 -15.21 4.05 14.37
CA PHE A 174 -15.13 5.21 15.28
C PHE A 174 -15.09 6.53 14.53
N LEU A 175 -14.50 6.55 13.34
CA LEU A 175 -14.39 7.75 12.53
C LEU A 175 -15.69 8.07 11.77
N ALA A 176 -16.32 7.06 11.17
CA ALA A 176 -17.63 7.18 10.54
C ALA A 176 -18.71 7.61 11.56
N ALA A 177 -18.60 7.19 12.83
CA ALA A 177 -19.47 7.67 13.90
C ALA A 177 -19.33 9.18 14.15
N ARG A 178 -18.15 9.76 13.90
CA ARG A 178 -17.94 11.22 13.98
C ARG A 178 -18.57 11.94 12.79
N ASP A 179 -18.44 11.40 11.58
CA ASP A 179 -18.98 12.00 10.35
C ASP A 179 -20.52 12.04 10.35
N VAL A 180 -21.19 11.01 10.90
CA VAL A 180 -22.65 11.03 11.11
C VAL A 180 -23.07 12.09 12.13
N THR A 181 -22.22 12.40 13.11
CA THR A 181 -22.51 13.42 14.12
C THR A 181 -22.37 14.83 13.54
N ASP A 182 -21.42 15.05 12.62
CA ASP A 182 -21.23 16.31 11.91
C ASP A 182 -22.37 16.56 10.90
N GLU A 183 -22.79 15.56 10.10
CA GLU A 183 -23.96 15.68 9.21
C GLU A 183 -25.25 15.99 9.99
N ALA A 184 -25.49 15.30 11.11
CA ALA A 184 -26.66 15.52 11.96
C ALA A 184 -26.67 16.90 12.68
N SER A 185 -25.51 17.56 12.80
CA SER A 185 -25.40 18.91 13.35
C SER A 185 -25.63 19.98 12.28
N ASN A 186 -25.13 19.77 11.07
CA ASN A 186 -25.25 20.69 9.95
C ASN A 186 -26.70 20.74 9.42
N ASP A 187 -27.40 19.60 9.43
CA ASP A 187 -28.82 19.52 9.05
C ASP A 187 -29.74 20.22 10.08
N LYS A 188 -29.28 20.41 11.32
CA LYS A 188 -30.01 21.19 12.34
C LYS A 188 -29.79 22.68 12.26
N GLU A 189 -28.63 23.16 11.78
CA GLU A 189 -28.39 24.58 11.51
C GLU A 189 -29.03 25.06 10.22
N VAL A 190 -29.19 24.20 9.21
CA VAL A 190 -29.85 24.56 7.94
C VAL A 190 -31.38 24.54 8.07
N ASN A 191 -31.94 23.79 9.03
CA ASN A 191 -33.38 23.66 9.26
C ASN A 191 -33.88 24.39 10.54
N ALA A 192 -33.07 25.27 11.14
CA ALA A 192 -33.45 26.15 12.25
C ALA A 192 -33.47 27.62 11.81
#